data_AF-A0A4R0WGJ0-F1
#
_entry.id   AF-A0A4R0WGJ0-F1
#
_cell.length_a   1.000
_cell.length_b   1.000
_cell.length_c   1.000
_cell.angle_alpha   90.00
_cell.angle_beta   90.00
_cell.angle_gamma   90.00
#
_symmetry.space_group_name_H-M   'P 1'
#
loop_
_entity.id
_entity.type
_entity.pdbx_description
1 polymer ?
#
loop_
_entity_poly.entity_id
_entity_poly.type
_entity_poly.pdbx_seq_one_letter_code
_entity_poly.pdbx_strand_id
1 'polypeptide(L)'
;MSQRASSGKGEAKVTHGNTPTFIELFAGCGGLSLGLRSSGFQEVMANELSSMPAETFALNLMNVDMRSPEFQATKPENRKVLWIDPSSDDVSERLVDNPFERPETDMPELSGIDDFEGKLVVGDIRRLNTFIEKRGSALIHGEVDLVSGGPPCQSFSLAGRRELGNQRNQLPWEFAKFVDSQRPRMVLLENVEGILRPFKQDGETYYAWFEVCKAFANIGYVTCPMLVNARLAGVAQNRPRFIMLAIREDLADNIPDSVAAWFAQGHRLIDAIKAGNPVFDKEKWRYWNLTDSDADKAEGTVFDPLVAFRDSGRQRTVYDAIRDLQDETPPTRSKYVREINSTLGAYLDGGSKKMQNLKHPNSTPKVQARFRIYQVIANSPKSVGDEIKKIMRKQKTDISEETYETLLRSDLLGYGNGIPETPEQMVHYLEGMATRKFSQRALISTLPAPAALSIPDDVAHYCEPRTLSVREMARIQSFPDSFEFRGIATTGGERRRYQVPQYTQIGNAVPPLLGRALGKVVSSILALL
;
A
#
# COMPACT_ATOMS: atom_id res chain seq x y z
N MET A 1 2.91 18.29 34.62
CA MET A 1 4.29 18.73 34.89
C MET A 1 5.14 17.50 35.13
N SER A 2 5.92 17.11 34.12
CA SER A 2 6.95 16.08 34.18
C SER A 2 8.17 16.66 33.46
N GLN A 3 9.33 16.53 34.07
CA GLN A 3 10.58 17.18 33.67
C GLN A 3 10.96 16.77 32.23
N ARG A 4 10.96 17.75 31.32
CA ARG A 4 11.53 17.60 29.98
C ARG A 4 13.04 17.51 30.14
N ALA A 5 13.62 16.38 29.76
CA ALA A 5 15.07 16.20 29.72
C ALA A 5 15.68 17.23 28.78
N SER A 6 16.48 18.14 29.32
CA SER A 6 17.34 19.02 28.55
C SER A 6 18.52 18.20 28.04
N SER A 7 18.56 17.88 26.74
CA SER A 7 19.75 17.33 26.11
C SER A 7 20.75 18.46 25.86
N GLY A 8 21.88 18.40 26.55
CA GLY A 8 22.99 19.33 26.40
C GLY A 8 24.27 18.63 25.98
N LYS A 9 24.94 19.29 25.04
CA LYS A 9 26.32 19.12 24.51
C LYS A 9 26.45 18.30 23.23
N GLY A 10 27.05 18.99 22.25
CA GLY A 10 27.06 18.61 20.85
C GLY A 10 28.08 17.54 20.54
N GLU A 11 27.58 16.51 19.89
CA GLU A 11 28.36 15.70 18.96
C GLU A 11 28.23 16.33 17.57
N ALA A 12 29.32 16.30 16.81
CA ALA A 12 29.38 16.86 15.47
C ALA A 12 28.27 16.21 14.62
N LYS A 13 27.29 17.01 14.20
CA LYS A 13 26.22 16.58 13.29
C LYS A 13 26.87 15.96 12.05
N VAL A 14 26.65 14.66 11.85
CA VAL A 14 26.79 14.07 10.52
C VAL A 14 25.69 14.71 9.69
N THR A 15 26.04 15.75 8.94
CA THR A 15 25.15 16.29 7.93
C THR A 15 25.24 15.32 6.77
N HIS A 16 24.20 14.50 6.58
CA HIS A 16 23.86 14.08 5.23
C HIS A 16 23.81 15.37 4.38
N GLY A 17 24.24 15.33 3.11
CA GLY A 17 24.16 16.52 2.25
C GLY A 17 22.72 17.07 2.18
N ASN A 18 22.44 18.05 1.33
CA ASN A 18 21.08 18.60 1.15
C ASN A 18 19.96 17.57 0.75
N THR A 19 20.23 16.27 0.80
CA THR A 19 19.31 15.15 0.54
C THR A 19 18.49 14.84 1.80
N PRO A 20 17.15 14.94 1.76
CA PRO A 20 16.32 14.62 2.92
C PRO A 20 16.31 13.13 3.23
N THR A 21 16.25 12.77 4.50
CA THR A 21 16.29 11.39 5.01
C THR A 21 14.92 10.86 5.42
N PHE A 22 14.72 9.54 5.38
CA PHE A 22 13.49 8.95 5.91
C PHE A 22 13.64 7.54 6.51
N ILE A 23 12.76 7.24 7.46
CA ILE A 23 12.52 5.91 8.01
C ILE A 23 11.15 5.41 7.53
N GLU A 24 11.07 4.19 7.00
CA GLU A 24 9.81 3.55 6.61
C GLU A 24 9.38 2.47 7.62
N LEU A 25 8.23 2.65 8.27
CA LEU A 25 7.59 1.66 9.11
C LEU A 25 6.53 0.89 8.34
N PHE A 26 6.32 -0.38 8.65
CA PHE A 26 5.37 -1.25 7.94
C PHE A 26 5.66 -1.29 6.43
N ALA A 27 6.94 -1.38 6.08
CA ALA A 27 7.45 -1.12 4.74
C ALA A 27 6.88 -2.07 3.66
N GLY A 28 6.38 -3.24 4.06
CA GLY A 28 5.90 -4.25 3.14
C GLY A 28 6.99 -4.60 2.14
N CYS A 29 6.63 -4.70 0.85
CA CYS A 29 7.62 -4.94 -0.20
C CYS A 29 8.41 -3.68 -0.61
N GLY A 30 8.12 -2.49 -0.06
CA GLY A 30 8.86 -1.26 -0.36
C GLY A 30 8.27 -0.37 -1.46
N GLY A 31 6.96 -0.46 -1.71
CA GLY A 31 6.29 0.38 -2.71
C GLY A 31 6.37 1.88 -2.40
N LEU A 32 6.12 2.28 -1.14
CA LEU A 32 6.25 3.67 -0.70
C LEU A 32 7.72 4.11 -0.70
N SER A 33 8.62 3.31 -0.13
CA SER A 33 10.07 3.54 -0.15
C SER A 33 10.62 3.82 -1.55
N LEU A 34 10.26 3.00 -2.55
CA LEU A 34 10.68 3.21 -3.93
C LEU A 34 10.19 4.56 -4.47
N GLY A 35 8.95 4.93 -4.15
CA GLY A 35 8.38 6.22 -4.50
C GLY A 35 9.15 7.38 -3.90
N LEU A 36 9.36 7.37 -2.57
CA LEU A 36 10.08 8.40 -1.82
C LEU A 36 11.54 8.54 -2.31
N ARG A 37 12.26 7.42 -2.45
CA ARG A 37 13.62 7.41 -3.02
C ARG A 37 13.68 8.07 -4.39
N SER A 38 12.70 7.76 -5.25
CA SER A 38 12.64 8.35 -6.58
C SER A 38 12.41 9.87 -6.59
N SER A 39 11.89 10.43 -5.49
CA SER A 39 11.71 11.88 -5.29
C SER A 39 12.92 12.58 -4.66
N GLY A 40 14.01 11.85 -4.42
CA GLY A 40 15.27 12.42 -3.92
C GLY A 40 15.52 12.18 -2.42
N PHE A 41 14.73 11.33 -1.76
CA PHE A 41 14.99 10.96 -0.36
C PHE A 41 16.04 9.85 -0.22
N GLN A 42 16.83 9.93 0.84
CA GLN A 42 17.69 8.85 1.31
C GLN A 42 16.96 8.02 2.37
N GLU A 43 16.76 6.73 2.10
CA GLU A 43 16.21 5.80 3.09
C GLU A 43 17.29 5.42 4.10
N VAL A 44 17.08 5.76 5.37
CA VAL A 44 18.05 5.45 6.44
C VAL A 44 17.65 4.19 7.21
N MET A 45 16.37 3.82 7.26
CA MET A 45 15.93 2.60 7.93
C MET A 45 14.57 2.15 7.41
N ALA A 46 14.31 0.85 7.48
CA ALA A 46 12.97 0.30 7.32
C ALA A 46 12.62 -0.72 8.41
N ASN A 47 11.33 -0.87 8.72
CA ASN A 47 10.79 -1.93 9.57
C ASN A 47 9.62 -2.64 8.88
N GLU A 48 9.62 -3.98 8.92
CA GLU A 48 8.54 -4.81 8.39
C GLU A 48 8.32 -6.03 9.28
N LEU A 49 7.07 -6.36 9.60
CA LEU A 49 6.74 -7.49 10.47
C LEU A 49 7.10 -8.84 9.84
N SER A 50 6.68 -9.05 8.59
CA SER A 50 6.73 -10.35 7.91
C SER A 50 7.99 -10.52 7.08
N SER A 51 8.64 -11.68 7.20
CA SER A 51 9.86 -11.98 6.45
C SER A 51 9.65 -12.08 4.93
N MET A 52 8.45 -12.46 4.46
CA MET A 52 8.16 -12.59 3.02
C MET A 52 8.24 -11.25 2.25
N PRO A 53 7.55 -10.18 2.65
CA PRO A 53 7.69 -8.87 2.03
C PRO A 53 9.06 -8.25 2.31
N ALA A 54 9.63 -8.45 3.51
CA ALA A 54 10.98 -7.99 3.84
C ALA A 54 12.04 -8.55 2.88
N GLU A 55 11.88 -9.80 2.44
CA GLU A 55 12.75 -10.39 1.43
C GLU A 55 12.65 -9.70 0.07
N THR A 56 11.42 -9.41 -0.37
CA THR A 56 11.20 -8.63 -1.59
C THR A 56 11.81 -7.24 -1.46
N PHE A 57 11.65 -6.58 -0.31
CA PHE A 57 12.24 -5.27 -0.02
C PHE A 57 13.77 -5.34 -0.13
N ALA A 58 14.41 -6.24 0.62
CA ALA A 58 15.85 -6.37 0.71
C ALA A 58 16.50 -6.63 -0.67
N LEU A 59 15.88 -7.47 -1.50
CA LEU A 59 16.38 -7.76 -2.84
C LEU A 59 16.38 -6.54 -3.75
N ASN A 60 15.32 -5.73 -3.71
CA ASN A 60 15.09 -4.65 -4.66
C ASN A 60 15.66 -3.32 -4.21
N LEU A 61 15.65 -3.03 -2.91
CA LEU A 61 15.99 -1.74 -2.34
C LEU A 61 17.31 -1.74 -1.56
N MET A 62 17.92 -2.91 -1.33
CA MET A 62 19.19 -3.00 -0.62
C MET A 62 20.23 -3.86 -1.36
N ASN A 63 19.83 -4.48 -2.48
CA ASN A 63 20.56 -5.51 -3.22
C ASN A 63 21.04 -6.67 -2.34
N VAL A 64 20.18 -7.13 -1.43
CA VAL A 64 20.47 -8.25 -0.53
C VAL A 64 19.57 -9.44 -0.87
N ASP A 65 20.18 -10.54 -1.31
CA ASP A 65 19.49 -11.82 -1.41
C ASP A 65 19.64 -12.58 -0.09
N MET A 66 18.58 -12.56 0.74
CA MET A 66 18.55 -13.22 2.05
C MET A 66 18.70 -14.74 1.97
N ARG A 67 18.48 -15.36 0.79
CA ARG A 67 18.70 -16.80 0.58
C ARG A 67 20.13 -17.12 0.15
N SER A 68 20.95 -16.13 -0.20
CA SER A 68 22.31 -16.38 -0.67
C SER A 68 23.20 -17.01 0.42
N PRO A 69 24.15 -17.89 0.05
CA PRO A 69 25.15 -18.40 1.00
C PRO A 69 25.93 -17.28 1.69
N GLU A 70 26.18 -16.18 0.99
CA GLU A 70 26.90 -15.02 1.52
C GLU A 70 26.13 -14.32 2.63
N PHE A 71 24.83 -14.10 2.47
CA PHE A 71 23.99 -13.55 3.53
C PHE A 71 23.94 -14.47 4.76
N GLN A 72 23.77 -15.77 4.53
CA GLN A 72 23.71 -16.77 5.60
C GLN A 72 25.04 -16.84 6.39
N ALA A 73 26.19 -16.74 5.71
CA ALA A 73 27.50 -16.75 6.33
C ALA A 73 27.87 -15.42 7.03
N THR A 74 27.22 -14.31 6.66
CA THR A 74 27.46 -13.00 7.28
C THR A 74 26.92 -12.99 8.71
N LYS A 75 27.74 -12.56 9.67
CA LYS A 75 27.32 -12.44 11.08
C LYS A 75 26.30 -11.30 11.27
N PRO A 76 25.32 -11.42 12.20
CA PRO A 76 24.26 -10.44 12.39
C PRO A 76 24.72 -8.98 12.49
N GLU A 77 25.79 -8.70 13.22
CA GLU A 77 26.34 -7.35 13.41
C GLU A 77 26.74 -6.66 12.09
N ASN A 78 27.08 -7.46 11.06
CA ASN A 78 27.49 -6.99 9.74
C ASN A 78 26.36 -7.08 8.69
N ARG A 79 25.18 -7.62 9.05
CA ARG A 79 24.05 -7.74 8.12
C ARG A 79 23.37 -6.38 7.94
N LYS A 80 22.82 -6.18 6.74
CA LYS A 80 21.87 -5.09 6.49
C LYS A 80 20.44 -5.42 6.94
N VAL A 81 20.11 -6.70 7.05
CA VAL A 81 18.79 -7.17 7.49
C VAL A 81 18.94 -7.86 8.83
N LEU A 82 18.19 -7.40 9.82
CA LEU A 82 18.22 -7.85 11.22
C LEU A 82 16.84 -8.35 11.62
N TRP A 83 16.75 -9.37 12.46
CA TRP A 83 15.48 -9.85 13.01
C TRP A 83 15.30 -9.45 14.46
N ILE A 84 14.11 -8.94 14.77
CA ILE A 84 13.59 -8.95 16.13
C ILE A 84 13.01 -10.34 16.36
N ASP A 85 13.45 -10.99 17.44
CA ASP A 85 12.84 -12.23 17.91
C ASP A 85 12.85 -13.35 16.84
N PRO A 86 14.02 -13.74 16.31
CA PRO A 86 14.10 -14.75 15.25
C PRO A 86 13.55 -16.11 15.73
N SER A 87 12.79 -16.78 14.87
CA SER A 87 12.17 -18.08 15.18
C SER A 87 13.13 -19.27 15.14
N SER A 88 14.29 -19.11 14.49
CA SER A 88 15.30 -20.15 14.23
C SER A 88 16.63 -19.50 13.89
N ASP A 89 17.74 -20.23 13.91
CA ASP A 89 19.03 -19.77 13.37
C ASP A 89 19.08 -19.90 11.83
N ASP A 90 18.24 -20.75 11.24
CA ASP A 90 18.16 -20.94 9.80
C ASP A 90 17.33 -19.84 9.12
N VAL A 91 17.93 -19.12 8.17
CA VAL A 91 17.26 -18.01 7.45
C VAL A 91 16.11 -18.50 6.59
N SER A 92 16.20 -19.70 6.00
CA SER A 92 15.13 -20.25 5.17
C SER A 92 13.88 -20.54 5.99
N GLU A 93 14.04 -21.01 7.22
CA GLU A 93 12.93 -21.19 8.18
C GLU A 93 12.31 -19.85 8.57
N ARG A 94 13.12 -18.82 8.86
CA ARG A 94 12.64 -17.46 9.18
C ARG A 94 11.83 -16.84 8.04
N LEU A 95 12.14 -17.15 6.79
CA LEU A 95 11.46 -16.57 5.61
C LEU A 95 10.01 -17.05 5.43
N VAL A 96 9.62 -18.15 6.09
CA VAL A 96 8.28 -18.76 5.99
C VAL A 96 7.57 -18.86 7.34
N ASP A 97 8.14 -18.26 8.37
CA ASP A 97 7.64 -18.31 9.74
C ASP A 97 6.29 -17.60 9.92
N ASN A 98 5.65 -17.89 11.05
CA ASN A 98 4.49 -17.14 11.49
C ASN A 98 4.98 -16.00 12.42
N PRO A 99 4.95 -14.72 11.97
CA PRO A 99 5.48 -13.62 12.77
C PRO A 99 4.72 -13.40 14.09
N PHE A 100 3.51 -13.93 14.23
CA PHE A 100 2.71 -13.84 15.47
C PHE A 100 3.04 -14.92 16.49
N GLU A 101 3.90 -15.89 16.14
CA GLU A 101 4.33 -17.01 17.00
C GLU A 101 5.84 -16.94 17.29
N ARG A 102 6.50 -15.83 16.93
CA ARG A 102 7.92 -15.61 17.25
C ARG A 102 8.14 -15.57 18.78
N PRO A 103 9.25 -16.14 19.28
CA PRO A 103 9.56 -16.13 20.71
C PRO A 103 9.96 -14.74 21.18
N GLU A 104 9.61 -14.33 22.39
CA GLU A 104 10.15 -13.09 22.94
C GLU A 104 11.58 -13.31 23.47
N THR A 105 12.58 -12.76 22.78
CA THR A 105 14.01 -12.85 23.10
C THR A 105 14.54 -11.57 23.74
N ASP A 106 15.85 -11.51 23.98
CA ASP A 106 16.58 -10.28 24.33
C ASP A 106 17.00 -9.46 23.08
N MET A 107 16.50 -9.81 21.89
CA MET A 107 16.79 -9.15 20.61
C MET A 107 18.30 -9.13 20.27
N PRO A 108 18.95 -10.32 20.20
CA PRO A 108 20.41 -10.42 20.11
C PRO A 108 21.00 -9.85 18.82
N GLU A 109 20.23 -9.80 17.72
CA GLU A 109 20.71 -9.20 16.46
C GLU A 109 20.72 -7.66 16.50
N LEU A 110 20.04 -7.04 17.46
CA LEU A 110 19.96 -5.57 17.59
C LEU A 110 20.93 -5.03 18.65
N SER A 111 21.27 -5.83 19.67
CA SER A 111 21.97 -5.36 20.88
C SER A 111 23.39 -4.83 20.63
N GLY A 112 24.07 -5.32 19.58
CA GLY A 112 25.41 -4.87 19.18
C GLY A 112 25.44 -3.72 18.16
N ILE A 113 24.28 -3.21 17.75
CA ILE A 113 24.17 -2.18 16.71
C ILE A 113 24.02 -0.82 17.36
N ASP A 114 24.96 0.09 17.07
CA ASP A 114 24.88 1.46 17.57
C ASP A 114 23.95 2.33 16.69
N ASP A 115 24.20 2.37 15.38
CA ASP A 115 23.38 3.11 14.41
C ASP A 115 22.67 2.14 13.44
N PHE A 116 21.38 2.39 13.21
CA PHE A 116 20.54 1.60 12.31
C PHE A 116 20.50 2.13 10.87
N GLU A 117 21.37 3.08 10.51
CA GLU A 117 21.49 3.56 9.13
C GLU A 117 21.73 2.41 8.14
N GLY A 118 20.92 2.39 7.07
CA GLY A 118 20.94 1.37 6.03
C GLY A 118 20.42 -0.01 6.46
N LYS A 119 19.72 -0.11 7.61
CA LYS A 119 19.18 -1.38 8.12
C LYS A 119 17.70 -1.57 7.78
N LEU A 120 17.35 -2.81 7.48
CA LEU A 120 15.98 -3.32 7.49
C LEU A 120 15.79 -4.19 8.74
N VAL A 121 14.88 -3.79 9.63
CA VAL A 121 14.56 -4.52 10.85
C VAL A 121 13.27 -5.31 10.66
N VAL A 122 13.39 -6.64 10.61
CA VAL A 122 12.28 -7.56 10.42
C VAL A 122 11.69 -7.95 11.77
N GLY A 123 10.46 -7.55 12.04
CA GLY A 123 9.73 -7.94 13.24
C GLY A 123 8.80 -6.85 13.77
N ASP A 124 8.23 -7.12 14.94
CA ASP A 124 7.14 -6.33 15.50
C ASP A 124 7.62 -4.97 16.02
N ILE A 125 6.98 -3.90 15.56
CA ILE A 125 7.25 -2.52 15.99
C ILE A 125 7.07 -2.33 17.52
N ARG A 126 6.19 -3.10 18.18
CA ARG A 126 6.02 -3.05 19.64
C ARG A 126 7.30 -3.46 20.36
N ARG A 127 7.94 -4.52 19.85
CA ARG A 127 9.21 -5.04 20.36
C ARG A 127 10.35 -4.07 20.03
N LEU A 128 10.32 -3.47 18.83
CA LEU A 128 11.25 -2.40 18.46
C LEU A 128 11.14 -1.17 19.38
N ASN A 129 9.93 -0.70 19.68
CA ASN A 129 9.71 0.40 20.62
C ASN A 129 10.19 0.04 22.03
N THR A 130 9.98 -1.20 22.48
CA THR A 130 10.52 -1.68 23.75
C THR A 130 12.05 -1.67 23.77
N PHE A 131 12.69 -2.01 22.65
CA PHE A 131 14.14 -1.92 22.49
C PHE A 131 14.64 -0.48 22.61
N ILE A 132 14.00 0.46 21.89
CA ILE A 132 14.33 1.89 21.94
C ILE A 132 14.21 2.44 23.37
N GLU A 133 13.11 2.12 24.06
CA GLU A 133 12.88 2.55 25.44
C GLU A 133 13.95 2.03 26.41
N LYS A 134 14.32 0.75 26.31
CA LYS A 134 15.37 0.16 27.15
C LYS A 134 16.75 0.73 26.85
N ARG A 135 17.03 1.00 25.58
CA ARG A 135 18.27 1.61 25.12
C ARG A 135 18.40 3.06 25.58
N GLY A 136 17.28 3.79 25.63
CA GLY A 136 17.25 5.20 26.05
C GLY A 136 17.77 6.19 24.99
N SER A 137 17.92 5.75 23.73
CA SER A 137 18.34 6.60 22.60
C SER A 137 17.57 6.26 21.33
N ALA A 138 17.54 7.22 20.39
CA ALA A 138 17.02 7.00 19.04
C ALA A 138 17.83 5.93 18.28
N LEU A 139 17.27 5.41 17.18
CA LEU A 139 17.91 4.35 16.38
C LEU A 139 18.81 4.93 15.29
N ILE A 140 18.48 6.12 14.80
CA ILE A 140 19.27 6.85 13.83
C ILE A 140 19.93 8.02 14.54
N HIS A 141 21.23 8.20 14.31
CA HIS A 141 21.96 9.35 14.82
C HIS A 141 21.67 10.59 13.98
N GLY A 142 21.34 11.70 14.63
CA GLY A 142 21.01 12.96 13.96
C GLY A 142 19.51 13.16 13.75
N GLU A 143 19.18 14.17 12.96
CA GLU A 143 17.79 14.56 12.69
C GLU A 143 17.27 13.82 11.46
N VAL A 144 16.13 13.15 11.61
CA VAL A 144 15.42 12.47 10.52
C VAL A 144 14.40 13.44 9.92
N ASP A 145 14.37 13.59 8.60
CA ASP A 145 13.40 14.52 7.98
C ASP A 145 11.98 13.94 7.95
N LEU A 146 11.85 12.63 7.71
CA LEU A 146 10.56 11.97 7.55
C LEU A 146 10.50 10.60 8.24
N VAL A 147 9.41 10.33 8.96
CA VAL A 147 8.98 8.94 9.24
C VAL A 147 7.71 8.68 8.45
N SER A 148 7.73 7.63 7.63
CA SER A 148 6.60 7.19 6.82
C SER A 148 6.11 5.79 7.18
N GLY A 149 4.87 5.45 6.84
CA GLY A 149 4.39 4.07 6.93
C GLY A 149 2.87 3.89 6.86
N GLY A 150 2.45 2.65 6.68
CA GLY A 150 1.03 2.25 6.57
C GLY A 150 0.60 1.26 7.64
N PRO A 151 0.32 1.69 8.89
CA PRO A 151 -0.07 0.77 9.95
C PRO A 151 -1.41 0.08 9.60
N PRO A 152 -1.47 -1.26 9.66
CA PRO A 152 -2.65 -1.99 9.21
C PRO A 152 -3.87 -1.65 10.09
N CYS A 153 -4.94 -1.23 9.44
CA CYS A 153 -6.24 -0.93 10.06
C CYS A 153 -7.17 -2.12 9.87
N GLN A 154 -7.42 -2.91 10.91
CA GLN A 154 -8.53 -3.88 10.92
C GLN A 154 -9.49 -3.53 12.04
N SER A 155 -10.69 -3.07 11.69
CA SER A 155 -11.81 -2.79 12.61
C SER A 155 -11.35 -2.04 13.87
N PHE A 156 -11.04 -0.76 13.68
CA PHE A 156 -10.86 0.18 14.78
C PHE A 156 -12.03 0.09 15.77
N SER A 157 -11.79 -0.40 16.99
CA SER A 157 -12.62 -0.11 18.16
C SER A 157 -11.84 0.88 19.02
N LEU A 158 -12.00 2.18 18.76
CA LEU A 158 -11.15 3.23 19.38
C LEU A 158 -11.66 3.75 20.73
N ALA A 159 -12.63 3.10 21.36
CA ALA A 159 -13.26 3.67 22.54
C ALA A 159 -13.44 2.71 23.69
N GLY A 160 -12.42 2.56 24.51
CA GLY A 160 -12.65 2.15 25.89
C GLY A 160 -13.16 0.73 26.07
N ARG A 161 -12.42 -0.26 25.54
CA ARG A 161 -12.17 -1.48 26.29
C ARG A 161 -10.86 -2.07 25.80
N ARG A 162 -9.93 -2.22 26.73
CA ARG A 162 -8.85 -3.19 26.64
C ARG A 162 -9.51 -4.57 26.59
N GLU A 163 -10.10 -4.95 25.47
CA GLU A 163 -10.25 -6.37 25.19
C GLU A 163 -8.85 -6.89 24.95
N LEU A 164 -8.37 -7.65 25.93
CA LEU A 164 -7.07 -8.32 26.03
C LEU A 164 -6.81 -9.35 24.89
N GLY A 165 -7.25 -9.09 23.66
CA GLY A 165 -7.18 -10.07 22.56
C GLY A 165 -6.96 -9.53 21.15
N ASN A 166 -7.20 -8.24 20.84
CA ASN A 166 -7.08 -7.75 19.45
C ASN A 166 -5.84 -6.88 19.23
N GLN A 167 -4.71 -7.55 19.02
CA GLN A 167 -3.36 -6.98 18.91
C GLN A 167 -3.20 -5.89 17.82
N ARG A 168 -4.08 -5.84 16.82
CA ARG A 168 -3.95 -4.95 15.64
C ARG A 168 -4.42 -3.51 15.87
N ASN A 169 -5.24 -3.25 16.89
CA ASN A 169 -5.80 -1.91 17.16
C ASN A 169 -4.82 -0.94 17.82
N GLN A 170 -3.61 -1.40 18.18
CA GLN A 170 -2.58 -0.60 18.86
C GLN A 170 -1.53 -0.04 17.88
N LEU A 171 -1.47 -0.53 16.64
CA LEU A 171 -0.36 -0.24 15.73
C LEU A 171 -0.22 1.24 15.32
N PRO A 172 -1.30 2.02 15.15
CA PRO A 172 -1.16 3.47 14.97
C PRO A 172 -0.56 4.20 16.18
N TRP A 173 -0.77 3.69 17.41
CA TRP A 173 -0.11 4.22 18.61
C TRP A 173 1.35 3.84 18.69
N GLU A 174 1.69 2.62 18.30
CA GLU A 174 3.09 2.20 18.20
C GLU A 174 3.85 2.99 17.14
N PHE A 175 3.19 3.36 16.04
CA PHE A 175 3.73 4.33 15.08
C PHE A 175 3.99 5.67 15.78
N ALA A 176 2.98 6.26 16.44
CA ALA A 176 3.14 7.55 17.12
C ALA A 176 4.25 7.50 18.20
N LYS A 177 4.35 6.39 18.94
CA LYS A 177 5.41 6.14 19.93
C LYS A 177 6.79 6.09 19.29
N PHE A 178 6.94 5.42 18.15
CA PHE A 178 8.18 5.41 17.39
C PHE A 178 8.55 6.83 16.94
N VAL A 179 7.58 7.59 16.39
CA VAL A 179 7.76 9.00 16.00
C VAL A 179 8.17 9.86 17.17
N ASP A 180 7.58 9.68 18.35
CA ASP A 180 7.96 10.45 19.54
C ASP A 180 9.39 10.15 20.00
N SER A 181 9.90 8.94 19.74
CA SER A 181 11.30 8.59 20.02
C SER A 181 12.29 9.18 19.02
N GLN A 182 11.98 9.19 17.72
CA GLN A 182 12.89 9.67 16.66
C GLN A 182 12.74 11.18 16.38
N ARG A 183 11.61 11.78 16.77
CA ARG A 183 11.26 13.20 16.59
C ARG A 183 11.53 13.75 15.17
N PRO A 184 11.08 13.08 14.09
CA PRO A 184 11.32 13.56 12.72
C PRO A 184 10.71 14.94 12.46
N ARG A 185 11.23 15.67 11.46
CA ARG A 185 10.66 16.98 11.06
C ARG A 185 9.23 16.83 10.53
N MET A 186 8.96 15.78 9.77
CA MET A 186 7.66 15.44 9.20
C MET A 186 7.28 13.97 9.39
N VAL A 187 5.98 13.70 9.30
CA VAL A 187 5.41 12.36 9.30
C VAL A 187 4.50 12.18 8.09
N LEU A 188 4.51 10.98 7.50
CA LEU A 188 3.56 10.55 6.48
C LEU A 188 2.92 9.22 6.89
N LEU A 189 1.63 9.24 7.18
CA LEU A 189 0.87 8.02 7.46
C LEU A 189 -0.07 7.72 6.30
N GLU A 190 0.00 6.50 5.76
CA GLU A 190 -0.92 5.99 4.75
C GLU A 190 -1.94 5.03 5.38
N ASN A 191 -3.18 5.06 4.88
CA ASN A 191 -4.16 4.04 5.18
C ASN A 191 -5.22 3.89 4.08
N VAL A 192 -6.01 2.82 4.15
CA VAL A 192 -7.16 2.61 3.26
C VAL A 192 -8.28 3.62 3.54
N GLU A 193 -9.03 3.99 2.50
CA GLU A 193 -10.20 4.89 2.58
C GLU A 193 -11.23 4.47 3.67
N GLY A 194 -11.32 3.18 3.97
CA GLY A 194 -12.22 2.64 5.00
C GLY A 194 -12.07 3.28 6.38
N ILE A 195 -10.90 3.85 6.70
CA ILE A 195 -10.65 4.59 7.96
C ILE A 195 -11.55 5.82 8.15
N LEU A 196 -12.10 6.36 7.05
CA LEU A 196 -13.01 7.51 7.07
C LEU A 196 -14.42 7.14 7.52
N ARG A 197 -14.77 5.85 7.50
CA ARG A 197 -16.09 5.38 7.90
C ARG A 197 -16.20 5.40 9.43
N PRO A 198 -17.28 5.98 9.99
CA PRO A 198 -17.51 5.92 11.42
C PRO A 198 -17.81 4.49 11.86
N PHE A 199 -17.51 4.20 13.12
CA PHE A 199 -17.96 3.00 13.80
C PHE A 199 -18.56 3.36 15.16
N LYS A 200 -19.35 2.44 15.71
CA LYS A 200 -20.00 2.63 17.00
C LYS A 200 -19.36 1.76 18.06
N GLN A 201 -19.18 2.30 19.26
CA GLN A 201 -18.72 1.58 20.43
C GLN A 201 -19.40 2.16 21.67
N ASP A 202 -20.03 1.30 22.46
CA ASP A 202 -20.77 1.68 23.68
C ASP A 202 -21.82 2.79 23.46
N GLY A 203 -22.47 2.78 22.28
CA GLY A 203 -23.47 3.77 21.89
C GLY A 203 -22.90 5.05 21.27
N GLU A 204 -21.61 5.30 21.42
CA GLU A 204 -20.90 6.47 20.91
C GLU A 204 -20.33 6.22 19.50
N THR A 205 -20.19 7.28 18.71
CA THR A 205 -19.67 7.21 17.33
C THR A 205 -18.25 7.76 17.27
N TYR A 206 -17.34 6.98 16.67
CA TYR A 206 -15.93 7.30 16.58
C TYR A 206 -15.45 7.34 15.13
N TYR A 207 -14.42 8.14 14.90
CA TYR A 207 -13.82 8.37 13.59
C TYR A 207 -12.33 8.08 13.67
N ALA A 208 -11.90 6.99 13.04
CA ALA A 208 -10.55 6.49 13.22
C ALA A 208 -9.45 7.43 12.74
N TRP A 209 -9.67 8.09 11.61
CA TRP A 209 -8.74 9.09 11.10
C TRP A 209 -8.54 10.26 12.08
N PHE A 210 -9.59 10.65 12.80
CA PHE A 210 -9.54 11.75 13.77
C PHE A 210 -8.78 11.34 15.03
N GLU A 211 -8.99 10.13 15.53
CA GLU A 211 -8.22 9.59 16.65
C GLU A 211 -6.73 9.50 16.31
N VAL A 212 -6.38 9.02 15.11
CA VAL A 212 -5.00 9.04 14.63
C VAL A 212 -4.43 10.47 14.67
N CYS A 213 -5.15 11.45 14.10
CA CYS A 213 -4.70 12.86 14.16
C CYS A 213 -4.49 13.35 15.59
N LYS A 214 -5.33 12.93 16.55
CA LYS A 214 -5.18 13.31 17.96
C LYS A 214 -3.91 12.76 18.59
N ALA A 215 -3.49 11.52 18.34
CA ALA A 215 -2.24 11.06 18.94
C ALA A 215 -1.02 11.81 18.42
N PHE A 216 -0.97 12.10 17.13
CA PHE A 216 0.13 12.91 16.59
C PHE A 216 0.11 14.33 17.15
N ALA A 217 -1.07 14.94 17.28
CA ALA A 217 -1.21 16.24 17.93
C ALA A 217 -0.83 16.19 19.43
N ASN A 218 -1.11 15.11 20.15
CA ASN A 218 -0.68 14.89 21.54
C ASN A 218 0.85 14.87 21.71
N ILE A 219 1.58 14.38 20.70
CA ILE A 219 3.05 14.39 20.69
C ILE A 219 3.63 15.62 19.97
N GLY A 220 2.82 16.66 19.74
CA GLY A 220 3.28 17.93 19.17
C GLY A 220 3.57 17.86 17.67
N TYR A 221 2.68 17.25 16.89
CA TYR A 221 2.70 17.28 15.44
C TYR A 221 1.40 17.88 14.88
N VAL A 222 1.54 18.90 14.05
CA VAL A 222 0.45 19.59 13.36
C VAL A 222 0.03 18.75 12.16
N THR A 223 -1.20 18.20 12.19
CA THR A 223 -1.68 17.23 11.20
C THR A 223 -2.46 17.85 10.04
N CYS A 224 -2.31 17.26 8.85
CA CYS A 224 -3.03 17.55 7.61
C CYS A 224 -3.59 16.22 7.05
N PRO A 225 -4.82 15.83 7.42
CA PRO A 225 -5.48 14.65 6.89
C PRO A 225 -6.10 14.90 5.51
N MET A 226 -5.92 13.95 4.60
CA MET A 226 -6.34 14.04 3.20
C MET A 226 -6.87 12.69 2.68
N LEU A 227 -7.81 12.72 1.74
CA LEU A 227 -8.20 11.59 0.90
C LEU A 227 -7.64 11.84 -0.50
N VAL A 228 -6.74 10.97 -0.95
CA VAL A 228 -6.07 11.06 -2.27
C VAL A 228 -6.43 9.84 -3.11
N ASN A 229 -6.27 9.93 -4.43
CA ASN A 229 -6.47 8.78 -5.31
C ASN A 229 -5.29 8.58 -6.24
N ALA A 230 -4.71 7.38 -6.22
CA ALA A 230 -3.51 7.05 -6.97
C ALA A 230 -3.65 7.34 -8.49
N ARG A 231 -4.86 7.24 -9.06
CA ARG A 231 -5.10 7.56 -10.48
C ARG A 231 -4.77 9.01 -10.82
N LEU A 232 -4.96 9.92 -9.87
CA LEU A 232 -4.69 11.35 -10.02
C LEU A 232 -3.20 11.68 -9.89
N ALA A 233 -2.40 10.74 -9.36
CA ALA A 233 -0.94 10.78 -9.33
C ALA A 233 -0.29 9.99 -10.49
N GLY A 234 -1.07 9.55 -11.48
CA GLY A 234 -0.58 8.88 -12.69
C GLY A 234 -0.49 7.36 -12.62
N VAL A 235 -1.08 6.72 -11.60
CA VAL A 235 -1.16 5.25 -11.50
C VAL A 235 -2.32 4.75 -12.36
N ALA A 236 -2.16 3.63 -13.07
CA ALA A 236 -3.22 2.99 -13.86
C ALA A 236 -4.29 2.29 -13.00
N GLN A 237 -4.62 2.84 -11.83
CA GLN A 237 -5.53 2.25 -10.85
C GLN A 237 -6.31 3.30 -10.06
N ASN A 238 -7.64 3.14 -10.01
CA ASN A 238 -8.53 3.82 -9.07
C ASN A 238 -8.34 3.25 -7.65
N ARG A 239 -7.51 3.91 -6.85
CA ARG A 239 -7.09 3.46 -5.51
C ARG A 239 -7.12 4.66 -4.54
N PRO A 240 -8.28 4.96 -3.94
CA PRO A 240 -8.39 6.00 -2.92
C PRO A 240 -7.65 5.57 -1.64
N ARG A 241 -6.92 6.51 -1.02
CA ARG A 241 -6.13 6.34 0.19
C ARG A 241 -6.24 7.54 1.11
N PHE A 242 -6.40 7.25 2.39
CA PHE A 242 -6.23 8.25 3.42
C PHE A 242 -4.73 8.50 3.61
N ILE A 243 -4.35 9.77 3.62
CA ILE A 243 -2.99 10.22 3.88
C ILE A 243 -3.07 11.24 5.01
N MET A 244 -2.23 11.10 6.03
CA MET A 244 -2.00 12.14 7.01
C MET A 244 -0.55 12.59 6.89
N LEU A 245 -0.34 13.83 6.46
CA LEU A 245 0.94 14.51 6.66
C LEU A 245 0.92 15.18 8.03
N ALA A 246 2.07 15.25 8.69
CA ALA A 246 2.21 16.04 9.90
C ALA A 246 3.57 16.73 9.97
N ILE A 247 3.61 17.93 10.53
CA ILE A 247 4.83 18.73 10.74
C ILE A 247 5.06 18.87 12.23
N ARG A 248 6.30 18.72 12.70
CA ARG A 248 6.65 18.94 14.11
C ARG A 248 6.28 20.37 14.53
N GLU A 249 5.64 20.54 15.69
CA GLU A 249 5.01 21.80 16.10
C GLU A 249 5.98 23.01 16.07
N ASP A 250 7.24 22.81 16.47
CA ASP A 250 8.29 23.84 16.46
C ASP A 250 8.68 24.35 15.06
N LEU A 251 8.34 23.58 14.02
CA LEU A 251 8.64 23.89 12.64
C LEU A 251 7.41 24.45 11.90
N ALA A 252 6.21 24.07 12.33
CA ALA A 252 4.97 24.40 11.63
C ALA A 252 4.70 25.90 11.54
N ASP A 253 5.17 26.70 12.49
CA ASP A 253 4.99 28.16 12.50
C ASP A 253 5.87 28.88 11.47
N ASN A 254 6.86 28.20 10.87
CA ASN A 254 7.81 28.79 9.92
C ASN A 254 7.41 28.60 8.44
N ILE A 255 6.35 27.84 8.15
CA ILE A 255 5.92 27.62 6.75
C ILE A 255 5.12 28.82 6.20
N PRO A 256 5.20 29.10 4.89
CA PRO A 256 4.38 30.14 4.27
C PRO A 256 2.87 29.91 4.42
N ASP A 257 2.08 30.98 4.47
CA ASP A 257 0.62 30.96 4.61
C ASP A 257 -0.08 30.03 3.60
N SER A 258 0.46 29.96 2.38
CA SER A 258 -0.06 29.09 1.31
C SER A 258 -0.03 27.61 1.67
N VAL A 259 0.94 27.18 2.48
CA VAL A 259 1.04 25.82 3.02
C VAL A 259 0.35 25.73 4.38
N ALA A 260 0.52 26.74 5.25
CA ALA A 260 -0.09 26.78 6.58
C ALA A 260 -1.61 26.60 6.54
N ALA A 261 -2.29 27.14 5.52
CA ALA A 261 -3.73 26.98 5.32
C ALA A 261 -4.18 25.50 5.26
N TRP A 262 -3.32 24.59 4.75
CA TRP A 262 -3.61 23.16 4.70
C TRP A 262 -3.52 22.49 6.07
N PHE A 263 -2.66 23.00 6.94
CA PHE A 263 -2.38 22.52 8.29
C PHE A 263 -3.19 23.25 9.38
N ALA A 264 -3.98 24.27 9.03
CA ALA A 264 -4.73 25.11 9.97
C ALA A 264 -5.63 24.31 10.92
N GLN A 265 -6.19 23.19 10.48
CA GLN A 265 -6.94 22.30 11.39
C GLN A 265 -6.04 21.61 12.42
N GLY A 266 -4.85 21.17 12.02
CA GLY A 266 -3.88 20.54 12.91
C GLY A 266 -3.49 21.47 14.06
N HIS A 267 -3.29 22.77 13.78
CA HIS A 267 -3.02 23.76 14.82
C HIS A 267 -4.19 23.87 15.81
N ARG A 268 -5.41 24.04 15.30
CA ARG A 268 -6.62 24.05 16.13
C ARG A 268 -6.79 22.77 16.95
N LEU A 269 -6.36 21.62 16.41
CA LEU A 269 -6.43 20.34 17.12
C LEU A 269 -5.43 20.28 18.27
N ILE A 270 -4.20 20.77 18.08
CA ILE A 270 -3.22 20.90 19.17
C ILE A 270 -3.76 21.80 20.27
N ASP A 271 -4.31 22.97 19.92
CA ASP A 271 -4.88 23.90 20.91
C ASP A 271 -6.04 23.27 21.68
N ALA A 272 -6.92 22.54 20.98
CA ALA A 272 -8.03 21.84 21.60
C ALA A 272 -7.56 20.69 22.53
N ILE A 273 -6.47 20.00 22.18
CA ILE A 273 -5.83 18.99 23.03
C ILE A 273 -5.20 19.61 24.28
N LYS A 274 -4.55 20.77 24.15
CA LYS A 274 -4.01 21.51 25.30
C LYS A 274 -5.11 21.98 26.25
N ALA A 275 -6.31 22.28 25.71
CA ALA A 275 -7.47 22.70 26.49
C ALA A 275 -8.32 21.54 27.05
N GLY A 276 -8.17 20.31 26.54
CA GLY A 276 -8.96 19.14 26.96
C GLY A 276 -8.84 17.96 25.99
N ASN A 277 -9.78 17.01 26.04
CA ASN A 277 -9.82 15.91 25.05
C ASN A 277 -10.91 16.20 24.01
N PRO A 278 -10.57 16.74 22.83
CA PRO A 278 -11.57 17.10 21.83
C PRO A 278 -12.30 15.87 21.29
N VAL A 279 -13.62 15.99 21.18
CA VAL A 279 -14.50 15.01 20.53
C VAL A 279 -14.70 15.42 19.07
N PHE A 280 -14.94 14.41 18.22
CA PHE A 280 -15.22 14.67 16.81
C PHE A 280 -16.52 15.47 16.64
N ASP A 281 -16.47 16.44 15.74
CA ASP A 281 -17.52 17.37 15.37
C ASP A 281 -17.26 17.72 13.90
N LYS A 282 -18.16 17.30 13.01
CA LYS A 282 -18.01 17.43 11.56
C LYS A 282 -17.95 18.88 11.08
N GLU A 283 -18.49 19.82 11.86
CA GLU A 283 -18.46 21.25 11.52
C GLU A 283 -17.09 21.87 11.88
N LYS A 284 -16.33 21.22 12.77
CA LYS A 284 -15.02 21.70 13.26
C LYS A 284 -13.85 20.98 12.62
N TRP A 285 -13.99 19.68 12.37
CA TRP A 285 -12.93 18.79 11.93
C TRP A 285 -13.30 18.13 10.59
N ARG A 286 -12.45 18.36 9.59
CA ARG A 286 -12.54 17.81 8.24
C ARG A 286 -11.20 17.21 7.80
N TYR A 287 -11.22 16.53 6.68
CA TYR A 287 -10.02 16.18 5.91
C TYR A 287 -10.16 16.78 4.51
N TRP A 288 -9.04 16.99 3.82
CA TRP A 288 -9.07 17.47 2.43
C TRP A 288 -9.44 16.34 1.49
N ASN A 289 -10.49 16.49 0.68
CA ASN A 289 -10.88 15.48 -0.30
C ASN A 289 -10.32 15.80 -1.69
N LEU A 290 -9.09 15.36 -1.96
CA LEU A 290 -8.40 15.55 -3.24
C LEU A 290 -8.89 14.59 -4.34
N THR A 291 -9.88 13.74 -4.04
CA THR A 291 -10.49 12.88 -5.06
C THR A 291 -11.61 13.56 -5.83
N ASP A 292 -12.10 14.69 -5.31
CA ASP A 292 -13.25 15.43 -5.82
C ASP A 292 -13.18 16.90 -5.36
N SER A 293 -13.89 17.27 -4.28
CA SER A 293 -14.22 18.66 -3.92
C SER A 293 -13.05 19.61 -3.65
N ASP A 294 -11.89 19.10 -3.25
CA ASP A 294 -10.72 19.93 -2.94
C ASP A 294 -9.60 19.82 -3.97
N ALA A 295 -9.80 19.04 -5.05
CA ALA A 295 -8.75 18.80 -6.05
C ALA A 295 -8.29 20.08 -6.76
N ASP A 296 -9.20 21.02 -7.05
CA ASP A 296 -8.87 22.34 -7.65
C ASP A 296 -7.92 23.17 -6.78
N LYS A 297 -8.03 23.04 -5.45
CA LYS A 297 -7.21 23.83 -4.53
C LYS A 297 -5.76 23.37 -4.50
N ALA A 298 -5.50 22.12 -4.87
CA ALA A 298 -4.15 21.56 -4.91
C ALA A 298 -3.36 22.03 -6.16
N GLU A 299 -4.04 22.39 -7.25
CA GLU A 299 -3.39 22.79 -8.50
C GLU A 299 -2.50 24.01 -8.32
N GLY A 300 -1.28 23.95 -8.87
CA GLY A 300 -0.31 25.04 -8.75
C GLY A 300 0.25 25.28 -7.34
N THR A 301 -0.10 24.42 -6.37
CA THR A 301 0.46 24.44 -5.01
C THR A 301 1.49 23.32 -4.81
N VAL A 302 2.07 23.22 -3.61
CA VAL A 302 2.94 22.09 -3.24
C VAL A 302 2.23 20.73 -3.32
N PHE A 303 0.88 20.69 -3.33
CA PHE A 303 0.07 19.48 -3.42
C PHE A 303 -0.31 19.08 -4.86
N ASP A 304 0.05 19.88 -5.86
CA ASP A 304 -0.20 19.63 -7.29
C ASP A 304 0.20 18.20 -7.75
N PRO A 305 1.33 17.61 -7.30
CA PRO A 305 1.70 16.25 -7.69
C PRO A 305 0.64 15.18 -7.42
N LEU A 306 -0.25 15.40 -6.45
CA LEU A 306 -1.32 14.46 -6.08
C LEU A 306 -2.55 14.53 -7.01
N VAL A 307 -2.66 15.59 -7.82
CA VAL A 307 -3.78 15.84 -8.72
C VAL A 307 -3.37 16.06 -10.18
N ALA A 308 -2.08 15.93 -10.49
CA ALA A 308 -1.50 16.22 -11.81
C ALA A 308 -2.09 15.41 -12.99
N PHE A 309 -2.81 14.31 -12.71
CA PHE A 309 -3.49 13.46 -13.69
C PHE A 309 -5.02 13.48 -13.53
N ARG A 310 -5.58 14.55 -12.97
CA ARG A 310 -7.04 14.69 -12.81
C ARG A 310 -7.80 14.74 -14.13
N ASP A 311 -7.21 15.36 -15.15
CA ASP A 311 -7.81 15.41 -16.49
C ASP A 311 -7.95 13.99 -17.05
N SER A 312 -9.17 13.65 -17.47
CA SER A 312 -9.51 12.34 -18.00
C SER A 312 -8.64 11.92 -19.19
N GLY A 313 -8.22 12.87 -20.04
CA GLY A 313 -7.32 12.62 -21.16
C GLY A 313 -5.88 12.24 -20.77
N ARG A 314 -5.49 12.48 -19.52
CA ARG A 314 -4.17 12.16 -18.97
C ARG A 314 -4.16 10.88 -18.14
N GLN A 315 -5.31 10.38 -17.70
CA GLN A 315 -5.39 9.19 -16.85
C GLN A 315 -4.79 7.96 -17.53
N ARG A 316 -4.13 7.12 -16.73
CA ARG A 316 -3.50 5.88 -17.20
C ARG A 316 -4.50 4.73 -17.12
N THR A 317 -4.51 3.91 -18.16
CA THR A 317 -5.51 2.86 -18.33
C THR A 317 -4.91 1.46 -18.12
N VAL A 318 -5.77 0.45 -17.99
CA VAL A 318 -5.33 -0.96 -18.01
C VAL A 318 -4.55 -1.26 -19.28
N TYR A 319 -5.01 -0.75 -20.43
CA TYR A 319 -4.33 -0.93 -21.72
C TYR A 319 -2.91 -0.38 -21.69
N ASP A 320 -2.72 0.84 -21.17
CA ASP A 320 -1.39 1.44 -21.03
C ASP A 320 -0.45 0.59 -20.17
N ALA A 321 -0.97 -0.09 -19.15
CA ALA A 321 -0.18 -0.81 -18.17
C ALA A 321 0.26 -2.21 -18.62
N ILE A 322 -0.63 -2.97 -19.29
CA ILE A 322 -0.43 -4.42 -19.44
C ILE A 322 -0.61 -4.95 -20.87
N ARG A 323 -0.95 -4.10 -21.86
CA ARG A 323 -1.18 -4.59 -23.23
C ARG A 323 0.05 -5.31 -23.82
N ASP A 324 1.25 -4.82 -23.58
CA ASP A 324 2.50 -5.42 -24.09
C ASP A 324 2.91 -6.73 -23.38
N LEU A 325 2.16 -7.17 -22.36
CA LEU A 325 2.39 -8.43 -21.64
C LEU A 325 1.46 -9.58 -22.07
N GLN A 326 0.67 -9.35 -23.10
CA GLN A 326 -0.24 -10.37 -23.63
C GLN A 326 0.51 -11.47 -24.36
N ASP A 327 -0.08 -12.67 -24.31
CA ASP A 327 0.46 -13.85 -24.97
C ASP A 327 0.34 -13.71 -26.50
N GLU A 328 -0.77 -13.13 -26.97
CA GLU A 328 -1.08 -13.01 -28.39
C GLU A 328 -0.82 -11.60 -28.93
N THR A 329 0.08 -11.48 -29.91
CA THR A 329 0.38 -10.24 -30.64
C THR A 329 0.69 -9.02 -29.74
N PRO A 330 1.64 -9.14 -28.78
CA PRO A 330 1.97 -8.03 -27.89
C PRO A 330 2.56 -6.86 -28.69
N PRO A 331 2.00 -5.64 -28.57
CA PRO A 331 2.60 -4.47 -29.18
C PRO A 331 3.85 -4.04 -28.39
N THR A 332 4.54 -3.01 -28.90
CA THR A 332 5.63 -2.39 -28.16
C THR A 332 5.16 -1.76 -26.86
N ARG A 333 6.05 -1.68 -25.86
CA ARG A 333 5.81 -1.01 -24.57
C ARG A 333 5.18 0.37 -24.75
N SER A 334 4.15 0.64 -23.97
CA SER A 334 3.47 1.93 -23.93
C SER A 334 4.40 3.06 -23.44
N LYS A 335 3.96 4.31 -23.61
CA LYS A 335 4.63 5.47 -22.98
C LYS A 335 4.65 5.34 -21.45
N TYR A 336 3.55 4.92 -20.85
CA TYR A 336 3.42 4.72 -19.40
C TYR A 336 4.44 3.71 -18.84
N VAL A 337 4.61 2.55 -19.51
CA VAL A 337 5.59 1.54 -19.06
C VAL A 337 7.03 2.06 -19.16
N ARG A 338 7.35 2.81 -20.22
CA ARG A 338 8.66 3.46 -20.36
C ARG A 338 8.90 4.51 -19.29
N GLU A 339 7.88 5.31 -18.95
CA GLU A 339 7.93 6.32 -17.90
C GLU A 339 8.16 5.67 -16.52
N ILE A 340 7.41 4.63 -16.16
CA ILE A 340 7.63 3.90 -14.89
C ILE A 340 9.06 3.37 -14.81
N ASN A 341 9.52 2.66 -15.84
CA ASN A 341 10.83 2.02 -15.83
C ASN A 341 11.97 3.05 -15.72
N SER A 342 11.88 4.18 -16.41
CA SER A 342 12.88 5.25 -16.33
C SER A 342 12.80 6.03 -15.01
N THR A 343 11.59 6.29 -14.51
CA THR A 343 11.36 7.13 -13.33
C THR A 343 11.67 6.40 -12.02
N LEU A 344 11.33 5.11 -11.95
CA LEU A 344 11.41 4.31 -10.71
C LEU A 344 12.50 3.25 -10.79
N GLY A 345 12.73 2.65 -11.96
CA GLY A 345 13.72 1.58 -12.12
C GLY A 345 15.15 1.98 -11.82
N ALA A 346 15.50 3.26 -11.98
CA ALA A 346 16.81 3.82 -11.65
C ALA A 346 17.11 3.87 -10.14
N TYR A 347 16.08 3.73 -9.29
CA TYR A 347 16.18 3.79 -7.83
C TYR A 347 16.11 2.40 -7.18
N LEU A 348 16.21 1.34 -7.98
CA LEU A 348 16.42 -0.02 -7.49
C LEU A 348 17.91 -0.31 -7.33
N ASP A 349 18.24 -1.03 -6.26
CA ASP A 349 19.60 -1.47 -6.04
C ASP A 349 19.90 -2.76 -6.82
N GLY A 350 21.15 -2.91 -7.25
CA GLY A 350 21.59 -4.07 -8.05
C GLY A 350 21.36 -3.92 -9.56
N GLY A 351 20.93 -2.75 -10.03
CA GLY A 351 20.86 -2.40 -11.45
C GLY A 351 19.68 -3.00 -12.21
N SER A 352 19.73 -2.92 -13.55
CA SER A 352 18.64 -3.38 -14.42
C SER A 352 18.56 -4.91 -14.46
N LYS A 353 17.64 -5.48 -13.69
CA LYS A 353 17.32 -6.92 -13.68
C LYS A 353 16.37 -7.29 -14.84
N LYS A 354 16.45 -8.55 -15.29
CA LYS A 354 15.46 -9.12 -16.23
C LYS A 354 14.08 -9.14 -15.56
N MET A 355 13.03 -8.84 -16.33
CA MET A 355 11.67 -8.87 -15.83
C MET A 355 11.26 -10.27 -15.35
N GLN A 356 10.84 -10.34 -14.08
CA GLN A 356 10.33 -11.55 -13.43
C GLN A 356 8.80 -11.48 -13.21
N ASN A 357 8.24 -12.57 -12.68
CA ASN A 357 6.85 -12.69 -12.21
C ASN A 357 5.76 -12.66 -13.31
N LEU A 358 6.09 -13.00 -14.56
CA LEU A 358 5.13 -13.02 -15.69
C LEU A 358 4.29 -14.30 -15.78
N LYS A 359 4.63 -15.37 -15.05
CA LYS A 359 3.92 -16.65 -15.17
C LYS A 359 2.41 -16.51 -14.96
N HIS A 360 1.63 -16.86 -15.99
CA HIS A 360 0.17 -16.82 -15.95
C HIS A 360 -0.40 -17.99 -15.15
N PRO A 361 -1.48 -17.79 -14.36
CA PRO A 361 -2.14 -18.88 -13.66
C PRO A 361 -2.90 -19.81 -14.62
N ASN A 362 -2.70 -21.12 -14.46
CA ASN A 362 -3.47 -22.12 -15.21
C ASN A 362 -4.91 -22.16 -14.70
N SER A 363 -5.87 -22.05 -15.61
CA SER A 363 -7.30 -22.12 -15.31
C SER A 363 -7.94 -23.29 -16.04
N THR A 364 -8.93 -23.94 -15.42
CA THR A 364 -9.71 -25.00 -16.10
C THR A 364 -10.55 -24.40 -17.23
N PRO A 365 -10.96 -25.18 -18.25
CA PRO A 365 -11.80 -24.68 -19.35
C PRO A 365 -13.07 -23.97 -18.85
N LYS A 366 -13.70 -24.51 -17.81
CA LYS A 366 -14.87 -23.89 -17.16
C LYS A 366 -14.56 -22.51 -16.55
N VAL A 367 -13.38 -22.34 -15.96
CA VAL A 367 -12.97 -21.05 -15.38
C VAL A 367 -12.62 -20.05 -16.48
N GLN A 368 -11.97 -20.48 -17.56
CA GLN A 368 -11.70 -19.63 -18.73
C GLN A 368 -13.00 -19.17 -19.38
N ALA A 369 -13.95 -20.07 -19.63
CA ALA A 369 -15.28 -19.76 -20.13
C ALA A 369 -16.01 -18.73 -19.25
N ARG A 370 -15.90 -18.87 -17.92
CA ARG A 370 -16.42 -17.88 -16.97
C ARG A 370 -15.73 -16.52 -17.09
N PHE A 371 -14.41 -16.47 -17.23
CA PHE A 371 -13.70 -15.21 -17.43
C PHE A 371 -14.10 -14.53 -18.74
N ARG A 372 -14.30 -15.30 -19.82
CA ARG A 372 -14.86 -14.80 -21.07
C ARG A 372 -16.23 -14.16 -20.87
N ILE A 373 -17.12 -14.80 -20.12
CA ILE A 373 -18.43 -14.21 -19.80
C ILE A 373 -18.30 -12.90 -19.00
N TYR A 374 -17.36 -12.80 -18.06
CA TYR A 374 -17.13 -11.53 -17.37
C TYR A 374 -16.59 -10.43 -18.29
N GLN A 375 -15.83 -10.77 -19.32
CA GLN A 375 -15.39 -9.82 -20.35
C GLN A 375 -16.56 -9.37 -21.22
N VAL A 376 -17.47 -10.27 -21.60
CA VAL A 376 -18.72 -9.91 -22.30
C VAL A 376 -19.54 -8.95 -21.42
N ILE A 377 -19.77 -9.30 -20.15
CA ILE A 377 -20.49 -8.43 -19.20
C ILE A 377 -19.84 -7.05 -19.09
N ALA A 378 -18.51 -6.96 -19.02
CA ALA A 378 -17.80 -5.70 -18.86
C ALA A 378 -17.89 -4.78 -20.09
N ASN A 379 -18.12 -5.34 -21.28
CA ASN A 379 -18.22 -4.60 -22.55
C ASN A 379 -19.66 -4.51 -23.09
N SER A 380 -20.65 -4.97 -22.33
CA SER A 380 -22.07 -4.96 -22.72
C SER A 380 -22.85 -3.87 -21.98
N PRO A 381 -24.03 -3.45 -22.50
CA PRO A 381 -24.97 -2.62 -21.75
C PRO A 381 -25.28 -3.21 -20.38
N LYS A 382 -25.59 -2.33 -19.40
CA LYS A 382 -25.89 -2.74 -18.03
C LYS A 382 -27.06 -3.72 -17.94
N SER A 383 -28.08 -3.55 -18.79
CA SER A 383 -29.23 -4.45 -18.90
C SER A 383 -28.81 -5.90 -19.20
N VAL A 384 -28.03 -6.09 -20.26
CA VAL A 384 -27.47 -7.38 -20.69
C VAL A 384 -26.61 -7.99 -19.58
N GLY A 385 -25.67 -7.21 -19.03
CA GLY A 385 -24.79 -7.69 -17.98
C GLY A 385 -25.51 -8.12 -16.70
N ASP A 386 -26.58 -7.42 -16.32
CA ASP A 386 -27.39 -7.76 -15.14
C ASP A 386 -28.29 -8.98 -15.39
N GLU A 387 -28.80 -9.16 -16.61
CA GLU A 387 -29.52 -10.37 -17.01
C GLU A 387 -28.62 -11.61 -16.96
N ILE A 388 -27.43 -11.56 -17.56
CA ILE A 388 -26.45 -12.67 -17.52
C ILE A 388 -26.14 -13.06 -16.07
N LYS A 389 -25.89 -12.07 -15.18
CA LYS A 389 -25.64 -12.35 -13.75
C LYS A 389 -26.83 -13.02 -13.06
N LYS A 390 -28.06 -12.64 -13.38
CA LYS A 390 -29.27 -13.27 -12.82
C LYS A 390 -29.36 -14.74 -13.26
N ILE A 391 -29.10 -15.03 -14.53
CA ILE A 391 -29.07 -16.40 -15.06
C ILE A 391 -27.96 -17.22 -14.39
N MET A 392 -26.74 -16.69 -14.32
CA MET A 392 -25.62 -17.36 -13.61
C MET A 392 -25.92 -17.64 -12.12
N ARG A 393 -26.77 -16.82 -11.49
CA ARG A 393 -27.22 -17.01 -10.10
C ARG A 393 -28.47 -17.89 -9.98
N LYS A 394 -28.98 -18.43 -11.09
CA LYS A 394 -30.23 -19.20 -11.16
C LYS A 394 -31.45 -18.42 -10.66
N GLN A 395 -31.43 -17.11 -10.85
CA GLN A 395 -32.52 -16.19 -10.49
C GLN A 395 -33.43 -15.86 -11.69
N LYS A 396 -33.06 -16.34 -12.88
CA LYS A 396 -33.80 -16.21 -14.14
C LYS A 396 -33.52 -17.44 -14.99
N THR A 397 -34.56 -17.99 -15.62
CA THR A 397 -34.52 -19.28 -16.34
C THR A 397 -34.73 -19.12 -17.86
N ASP A 398 -34.86 -17.89 -18.33
CA ASP A 398 -35.04 -17.48 -19.72
C ASP A 398 -34.00 -16.40 -20.07
N ILE A 399 -33.79 -16.15 -21.36
CA ILE A 399 -32.82 -15.17 -21.87
C ILE A 399 -33.49 -14.29 -22.93
N SER A 400 -33.32 -12.97 -22.83
CA SER A 400 -33.81 -12.04 -23.84
C SER A 400 -33.06 -12.19 -25.17
N GLU A 401 -33.72 -11.83 -26.27
CA GLU A 401 -33.13 -11.84 -27.62
C GLU A 401 -31.88 -10.95 -27.69
N GLU A 402 -31.91 -9.76 -27.08
CA GLU A 402 -30.76 -8.83 -27.01
C GLU A 402 -29.54 -9.48 -26.35
N THR A 403 -29.73 -10.11 -25.18
CA THR A 403 -28.64 -10.77 -24.44
C THR A 403 -28.14 -12.01 -25.18
N TYR A 404 -29.03 -12.78 -25.81
CA TYR A 404 -28.68 -13.96 -26.59
C TYR A 404 -27.83 -13.58 -27.83
N GLU A 405 -28.27 -12.59 -28.61
CA GLU A 405 -27.53 -12.06 -29.77
C GLU A 405 -26.15 -11.51 -29.37
N THR A 406 -26.07 -10.82 -28.23
CA THR A 406 -24.79 -10.32 -27.69
C THR A 406 -23.84 -11.48 -27.39
N LEU A 407 -24.33 -12.55 -26.78
CA LEU A 407 -23.54 -13.74 -26.46
C LEU A 407 -23.12 -14.52 -27.72
N LEU A 408 -23.99 -14.66 -28.73
CA LEU A 408 -23.66 -15.32 -29.99
C LEU A 408 -22.57 -14.60 -30.78
N ARG A 409 -22.56 -13.26 -30.75
CA ARG A 409 -21.51 -12.44 -31.40
C ARG A 409 -20.22 -12.40 -30.59
N SER A 410 -20.23 -12.94 -29.38
CA SER A 410 -19.05 -13.05 -28.54
C SER A 410 -18.32 -14.35 -28.81
N ASP A 411 -16.99 -14.30 -28.76
CA ASP A 411 -16.13 -15.48 -28.87
C ASP A 411 -16.19 -16.30 -27.56
N LEU A 412 -17.26 -17.08 -27.40
CA LEU A 412 -17.53 -17.94 -26.24
C LEU A 412 -16.61 -19.16 -26.22
N LEU A 413 -16.24 -19.58 -25.01
CA LEU A 413 -15.39 -20.77 -24.82
C LEU A 413 -16.22 -21.95 -24.35
N GLY A 414 -16.06 -23.10 -25.01
CA GLY A 414 -16.76 -24.32 -24.65
C GLY A 414 -16.28 -24.91 -23.32
N TYR A 415 -17.21 -25.47 -22.55
CA TYR A 415 -16.90 -26.34 -21.42
C TYR A 415 -18.04 -27.34 -21.19
N GLY A 416 -17.76 -28.54 -20.69
CA GLY A 416 -18.79 -29.57 -20.52
C GLY A 416 -19.39 -29.97 -21.87
N ASN A 417 -20.62 -29.52 -22.15
CA ASN A 417 -21.37 -29.83 -23.38
C ASN A 417 -20.96 -28.98 -24.61
N GLY A 418 -19.86 -28.22 -24.53
CA GLY A 418 -19.36 -27.40 -25.65
C GLY A 418 -19.86 -25.95 -25.63
N ILE A 419 -19.95 -25.34 -26.80
CA ILE A 419 -20.46 -23.97 -27.00
C ILE A 419 -21.99 -24.08 -27.25
N PRO A 420 -22.83 -23.28 -26.57
CA PRO A 420 -24.28 -23.33 -26.75
C PRO A 420 -24.73 -22.75 -28.10
N GLU A 421 -25.69 -23.43 -28.74
CA GLU A 421 -26.25 -23.06 -30.06
C GLU A 421 -27.73 -22.64 -30.00
N THR A 422 -28.43 -22.93 -28.88
CA THR A 422 -29.83 -22.52 -28.65
C THR A 422 -29.98 -21.67 -27.39
N PRO A 423 -31.07 -20.88 -27.25
CA PRO A 423 -31.34 -20.11 -26.04
C PRO A 423 -31.37 -20.97 -24.76
N GLU A 424 -31.95 -22.16 -24.81
CA GLU A 424 -32.04 -23.09 -23.68
C GLU A 424 -30.64 -23.61 -23.29
N GLN A 425 -29.83 -23.95 -24.28
CA GLN A 425 -28.43 -24.35 -24.06
C GLN A 425 -27.61 -23.20 -23.48
N MET A 426 -27.86 -21.96 -23.90
CA MET A 426 -27.19 -20.76 -23.39
C MET A 426 -27.51 -20.53 -21.91
N VAL A 427 -28.78 -20.66 -21.52
CA VAL A 427 -29.18 -20.59 -20.10
C VAL A 427 -28.44 -21.65 -19.29
N HIS A 428 -28.46 -22.91 -19.74
CA HIS A 428 -27.77 -24.00 -19.05
C HIS A 428 -26.24 -23.77 -18.95
N TYR A 429 -25.64 -23.26 -20.02
CA TYR A 429 -24.23 -22.87 -20.08
C TYR A 429 -23.89 -21.78 -19.05
N LEU A 430 -24.74 -20.76 -18.89
CA LEU A 430 -24.53 -19.69 -17.91
C LEU A 430 -24.77 -20.18 -16.46
N GLU A 431 -25.81 -20.98 -16.23
CA GLU A 431 -26.11 -21.57 -14.91
C GLU A 431 -24.97 -22.46 -14.40
N GLY A 432 -24.33 -23.21 -15.29
CA GLY A 432 -23.18 -24.05 -14.96
C GLY A 432 -21.98 -23.25 -14.45
N MET A 433 -21.91 -21.94 -14.74
CA MET A 433 -20.82 -21.06 -14.28
C MET A 433 -21.01 -20.49 -12.88
N ALA A 434 -22.14 -20.75 -12.21
CA ALA A 434 -22.41 -20.24 -10.87
C ALA A 434 -21.21 -20.43 -9.93
N THR A 435 -20.92 -19.40 -9.13
CA THR A 435 -19.82 -19.40 -8.15
C THR A 435 -20.27 -18.74 -6.86
N ARG A 436 -19.72 -19.21 -5.74
CA ARG A 436 -19.88 -18.58 -4.42
C ARG A 436 -18.96 -17.36 -4.23
N LYS A 437 -18.08 -17.08 -5.20
CA LYS A 437 -17.21 -15.89 -5.17
C LYS A 437 -18.02 -14.66 -5.60
N PHE A 438 -18.19 -13.71 -4.70
CA PHE A 438 -19.12 -12.59 -4.89
C PHE A 438 -18.60 -11.42 -5.75
N SER A 439 -17.31 -11.37 -6.10
CA SER A 439 -16.67 -10.13 -6.60
C SER A 439 -15.92 -10.20 -7.93
N GLN A 440 -15.96 -11.33 -8.64
CA GLN A 440 -15.20 -11.50 -9.89
C GLN A 440 -15.70 -10.54 -10.99
N ARG A 441 -14.75 -9.87 -11.66
CA ARG A 441 -15.01 -8.96 -12.78
C ARG A 441 -13.86 -8.96 -13.78
N ALA A 442 -14.14 -8.68 -15.05
CA ALA A 442 -13.09 -8.36 -16.02
C ALA A 442 -12.69 -6.89 -15.93
N LEU A 443 -11.42 -6.62 -16.18
CA LEU A 443 -10.93 -5.26 -16.38
C LEU A 443 -11.49 -4.67 -17.68
N ILE A 444 -11.62 -3.34 -17.70
CA ILE A 444 -11.96 -2.56 -18.90
C ILE A 444 -10.66 -1.90 -19.37
N SER A 445 -10.27 -2.16 -20.62
CA SER A 445 -8.95 -1.74 -21.15
C SER A 445 -8.76 -0.22 -21.12
N THR A 446 -9.81 0.55 -21.42
CA THR A 446 -9.79 2.01 -21.56
C THR A 446 -9.95 2.77 -20.24
N LEU A 447 -10.12 2.08 -19.12
CA LEU A 447 -10.28 2.69 -17.80
C LEU A 447 -9.08 2.35 -16.90
N PRO A 448 -8.80 3.17 -15.88
CA PRO A 448 -7.93 2.75 -14.79
C PRO A 448 -8.48 1.47 -14.14
N ALA A 449 -7.59 0.56 -13.75
CA ALA A 449 -7.99 -0.64 -13.02
C ALA A 449 -8.70 -0.26 -11.71
N PRO A 450 -9.67 -1.04 -11.22
CA PRO A 450 -10.14 -0.86 -9.86
C PRO A 450 -9.04 -1.25 -8.85
N ALA A 451 -9.18 -0.82 -7.59
CA ALA A 451 -8.21 -1.12 -6.55
C ALA A 451 -7.85 -2.62 -6.49
N ALA A 452 -6.54 -2.89 -6.60
CA ALA A 452 -5.98 -4.24 -6.52
C ALA A 452 -6.29 -4.87 -5.15
N LEU A 453 -6.80 -6.09 -5.17
CA LEU A 453 -7.07 -6.91 -3.99
C LEU A 453 -5.99 -7.98 -3.83
N SER A 454 -5.83 -8.53 -2.63
CA SER A 454 -4.86 -9.60 -2.33
C SER A 454 -5.22 -10.96 -2.95
N ILE A 455 -6.41 -11.07 -3.55
CA ILE A 455 -6.92 -12.30 -4.16
C ILE A 455 -6.95 -12.11 -5.69
N PRO A 456 -6.09 -12.82 -6.45
CA PRO A 456 -5.99 -12.63 -7.90
C PRO A 456 -7.26 -13.04 -8.66
N ASP A 457 -8.04 -13.98 -8.11
CA ASP A 457 -9.24 -14.51 -8.74
C ASP A 457 -10.40 -13.50 -8.84
N ASP A 458 -10.35 -12.39 -8.12
CA ASP A 458 -11.39 -11.36 -8.16
C ASP A 458 -11.34 -10.51 -9.45
N VAL A 459 -10.25 -10.58 -10.20
CA VAL A 459 -10.03 -9.79 -11.41
C VAL A 459 -9.57 -10.67 -12.57
N ALA A 460 -10.32 -10.61 -13.68
CA ALA A 460 -9.94 -11.20 -14.94
C ALA A 460 -9.25 -10.16 -15.84
N HIS A 461 -8.29 -10.62 -16.62
CA HIS A 461 -7.66 -9.84 -17.67
C HIS A 461 -8.73 -9.38 -18.69
N TYR A 462 -8.51 -8.24 -19.34
CA TYR A 462 -9.56 -7.57 -20.11
C TYR A 462 -9.91 -8.25 -21.46
N CYS A 463 -8.96 -8.98 -22.07
CA CYS A 463 -9.20 -9.71 -23.33
C CYS A 463 -8.83 -11.20 -23.28
N GLU A 464 -7.77 -11.57 -22.57
CA GLU A 464 -7.42 -12.98 -22.35
C GLU A 464 -8.22 -13.61 -21.19
N PRO A 465 -8.82 -14.80 -21.34
CA PRO A 465 -9.75 -15.43 -20.38
C PRO A 465 -9.00 -16.06 -19.19
N ARG A 466 -8.22 -15.25 -18.46
CA ARG A 466 -7.39 -15.65 -17.32
C ARG A 466 -7.35 -14.56 -16.25
N THR A 467 -6.84 -14.89 -15.08
CA THR A 467 -6.44 -13.88 -14.08
C THR A 467 -5.17 -13.17 -14.55
N LEU A 468 -4.87 -12.03 -13.91
CA LEU A 468 -3.61 -11.34 -14.11
C LEU A 468 -2.43 -12.16 -13.58
N SER A 469 -1.27 -12.06 -14.22
CA SER A 469 0.00 -12.45 -13.61
C SER A 469 0.38 -11.46 -12.50
N VAL A 470 1.34 -11.87 -11.66
CA VAL A 470 1.91 -11.02 -10.62
C VAL A 470 2.53 -9.75 -11.23
N ARG A 471 3.22 -9.88 -12.37
CA ARG A 471 3.81 -8.74 -13.10
C ARG A 471 2.75 -7.76 -13.64
N GLU A 472 1.67 -8.25 -14.22
CA GLU A 472 0.59 -7.38 -14.72
C GLU A 472 -0.05 -6.58 -13.58
N MET A 473 -0.32 -7.23 -12.45
CA MET A 473 -0.86 -6.55 -11.26
C MET A 473 0.13 -5.54 -10.68
N ALA A 474 1.43 -5.86 -10.68
CA ALA A 474 2.50 -4.97 -10.24
C ALA A 474 2.60 -3.71 -11.13
N ARG A 475 2.52 -3.85 -12.47
CA ARG A 475 2.53 -2.72 -13.41
C ARG A 475 1.32 -1.81 -13.27
N ILE A 476 0.13 -2.38 -13.03
CA ILE A 476 -1.07 -1.60 -12.73
C ILE A 476 -0.85 -0.73 -11.49
N GLN A 477 -0.13 -1.25 -10.47
CA GLN A 477 0.29 -0.48 -9.30
C GLN A 477 1.59 0.31 -9.49
N SER A 478 2.06 0.49 -10.72
CA SER A 478 3.24 1.28 -11.10
C SER A 478 4.60 0.77 -10.62
N PHE A 479 4.73 -0.51 -10.27
CA PHE A 479 6.05 -1.11 -10.06
C PHE A 479 6.79 -1.27 -11.38
N PRO A 480 8.09 -0.91 -11.45
CA PRO A 480 8.91 -1.09 -12.65
C PRO A 480 9.20 -2.56 -12.94
N ASP A 481 9.51 -2.86 -14.19
CA ASP A 481 9.73 -4.23 -14.70
C ASP A 481 10.89 -4.95 -14.03
N SER A 482 11.90 -4.21 -13.59
CA SER A 482 13.05 -4.73 -12.87
C SER A 482 12.78 -5.06 -11.39
N PHE A 483 11.63 -4.66 -10.84
CA PHE A 483 11.26 -4.95 -9.46
C PHE A 483 10.76 -6.39 -9.31
N GLU A 484 11.46 -7.24 -8.58
CA GLU A 484 11.13 -8.67 -8.44
C GLU A 484 10.37 -8.98 -7.15
N PHE A 485 9.26 -9.70 -7.23
CA PHE A 485 8.54 -10.18 -6.04
C PHE A 485 8.99 -11.59 -5.67
N ARG A 486 9.43 -11.80 -4.42
CA ARG A 486 9.86 -13.10 -3.88
C ARG A 486 8.73 -13.80 -3.10
N GLY A 487 8.93 -15.10 -2.82
CA GLY A 487 7.97 -15.97 -2.15
C GLY A 487 6.94 -16.62 -3.08
N ILE A 488 5.98 -17.33 -2.49
CA ILE A 488 4.90 -18.00 -3.24
C ILE A 488 3.90 -16.98 -3.81
N ALA A 489 3.30 -17.30 -4.98
CA ALA A 489 2.36 -16.39 -5.65
C ALA A 489 1.08 -16.15 -4.83
N THR A 490 0.50 -17.22 -4.29
CA THR A 490 -0.75 -17.23 -3.52
C THR A 490 -0.64 -18.12 -2.29
N THR A 491 -1.44 -17.85 -1.25
CA THR A 491 -1.59 -18.75 -0.10
C THR A 491 -3.06 -19.13 0.16
N GLY A 492 -3.27 -20.26 0.83
CA GLY A 492 -4.58 -20.86 1.06
C GLY A 492 -4.80 -21.24 2.53
N GLY A 493 -6.06 -21.52 2.88
CA GLY A 493 -6.45 -21.98 4.22
C GLY A 493 -6.08 -21.00 5.34
N GLU A 494 -5.74 -21.55 6.51
CA GLU A 494 -5.41 -20.79 7.71
C GLU A 494 -4.15 -19.93 7.57
N ARG A 495 -3.24 -20.31 6.66
CA ARG A 495 -1.98 -19.58 6.40
C ARG A 495 -2.21 -18.16 5.89
N ARG A 496 -3.38 -17.86 5.33
CA ARG A 496 -3.80 -16.51 4.92
C ARG A 496 -3.82 -15.50 6.07
N ARG A 497 -3.85 -15.95 7.33
CA ARG A 497 -3.86 -15.06 8.50
C ARG A 497 -2.52 -14.34 8.71
N TYR A 498 -1.42 -14.93 8.24
CA TYR A 498 -0.06 -14.46 8.54
C TYR A 498 0.91 -14.45 7.34
N GLN A 499 0.70 -15.28 6.31
CA GLN A 499 1.55 -15.25 5.12
C GLN A 499 1.17 -14.12 4.18
N VAL A 500 2.18 -13.47 3.61
CA VAL A 500 2.04 -12.35 2.67
C VAL A 500 2.64 -12.75 1.31
N PRO A 501 1.93 -13.57 0.51
CA PRO A 501 2.38 -14.01 -0.81
C PRO A 501 2.43 -12.86 -1.82
N GLN A 502 3.03 -13.08 -3.00
CA GLN A 502 3.31 -12.01 -3.99
C GLN A 502 2.09 -11.13 -4.32
N TYR A 503 0.91 -11.72 -4.57
CA TYR A 503 -0.30 -10.92 -4.83
C TYR A 503 -0.75 -10.08 -3.63
N THR A 504 -0.58 -10.58 -2.41
CA THR A 504 -0.86 -9.83 -1.17
C THR A 504 0.16 -8.71 -0.97
N GLN A 505 1.44 -8.94 -1.27
CA GLN A 505 2.48 -7.90 -1.20
C GLN A 505 2.11 -6.73 -2.11
N ILE A 506 1.76 -7.02 -3.37
CA ILE A 506 1.29 -5.99 -4.31
C ILE A 506 0.01 -5.34 -3.78
N GLY A 507 -0.99 -6.12 -3.41
CA GLY A 507 -2.28 -5.64 -2.93
C GLY A 507 -2.20 -4.71 -1.71
N ASN A 508 -1.24 -4.94 -0.81
CA ASN A 508 -1.02 -4.12 0.39
C ASN A 508 -0.15 -2.88 0.12
N ALA A 509 0.68 -2.89 -0.91
CA ALA A 509 1.62 -1.82 -1.18
C ALA A 509 0.93 -0.47 -1.50
N VAL A 510 1.66 0.61 -1.24
CA VAL A 510 1.43 1.91 -1.85
C VAL A 510 2.04 1.89 -3.26
N PRO A 511 1.29 2.28 -4.31
CA PRO A 511 1.84 2.41 -5.66
C PRO A 511 3.07 3.34 -5.70
N PRO A 512 4.21 2.93 -6.29
CA PRO A 512 5.41 3.77 -6.29
C PRO A 512 5.24 5.17 -6.91
N LEU A 513 4.40 5.35 -7.95
CA LEU A 513 4.11 6.70 -8.47
C LEU A 513 3.32 7.57 -7.48
N LEU A 514 2.43 6.99 -6.68
CA LEU A 514 1.78 7.72 -5.59
C LEU A 514 2.80 8.08 -4.50
N GLY A 515 3.67 7.14 -4.12
CA GLY A 515 4.77 7.40 -3.20
C GLY A 515 5.70 8.51 -3.68
N ARG A 516 6.01 8.56 -4.98
CA ARG A 516 6.78 9.64 -5.62
C ARG A 516 6.07 10.98 -5.55
N ALA A 517 4.77 11.01 -5.84
CA ALA A 517 3.99 12.23 -5.76
C ALA A 517 3.98 12.77 -4.32
N LEU A 518 3.73 11.90 -3.34
CA LEU A 518 3.81 12.24 -1.91
C LEU A 518 5.20 12.75 -1.52
N GLY A 519 6.26 12.06 -1.95
CA GLY A 519 7.64 12.49 -1.69
C GLY A 519 7.95 13.87 -2.27
N LYS A 520 7.44 14.21 -3.46
CA LYS A 520 7.55 15.58 -4.00
C LYS A 520 6.84 16.62 -3.14
N VAL A 521 5.65 16.31 -2.62
CA VAL A 521 4.93 17.20 -1.70
C VAL A 521 5.76 17.42 -0.43
N VAL A 522 6.20 16.33 0.21
CA VAL A 522 6.98 16.39 1.45
C VAL A 522 8.30 17.14 1.24
N SER A 523 9.04 16.83 0.16
CA SER A 523 10.29 17.53 -0.18
C SER A 523 10.07 19.04 -0.39
N SER A 524 8.98 19.42 -1.05
CA SER A 524 8.64 20.83 -1.24
C SER A 524 8.32 21.54 0.07
N ILE A 525 7.65 20.87 1.01
CA ILE A 525 7.36 21.41 2.34
C ILE A 525 8.64 21.50 3.18
N LEU A 526 9.47 20.45 3.19
CA LEU A 526 10.76 20.44 3.91
C LEU A 526 11.72 21.52 3.43
N ALA A 527 11.68 21.89 2.15
CA ALA A 527 12.49 22.97 1.59
C ALA A 527 12.02 24.38 2.02
N LEU A 528 10.81 24.50 2.58
CA LEU A 528 10.25 25.74 3.13
C LEU A 528 10.45 25.84 4.66
N LEU A 529 10.93 24.77 5.30
CA LEU A 529 11.26 24.68 6.72
C LEU A 529 12.76 24.88 6.94
#